data_AF-A0A958P4X2-F1
#
_entry.id   AF-A0A958P4X2-F1
#
_cell.length_a   1.000
_cell.length_b   1.000
_cell.length_c   1.000
_cell.angle_alpha   90.00
_cell.angle_beta   90.00
_cell.angle_gamma   90.00
#
_symmetry.space_group_name_H-M   'P 1'
#
loop_
_entity.id
_entity.type
_entity.pdbx_description
1 polymer ?
#
loop_
_entity_poly.entity_id
_entity_poly.type
_entity_poly.pdbx_seq_one_letter_code
_entity_poly.pdbx_strand_id
1 'polypeptide(L)'
;MTLFDFSQSIKKLNQKKKFSEALQFFKDNKTAFTPEQIGSNKYIVYEMITALIENNHYEVIFTFIEQHNVILDPKSFSYLLKKFKNKPSVNWNVVNKLCDLIAV
;
A
#
# COMPACT_ATOMS: atom_id res chain seq x y z
N MET A 1 -15.32 -14.08 -0.43
CA MET A 1 -13.88 -13.96 -0.05
C MET A 1 -13.82 -13.31 1.32
N THR A 2 -13.05 -13.84 2.26
CA THR A 2 -12.86 -13.15 3.55
C THR A 2 -11.81 -12.03 3.44
N LEU A 3 -11.76 -11.12 4.41
CA LEU A 3 -10.72 -10.08 4.44
C LEU A 3 -9.30 -10.68 4.53
N PHE A 4 -9.18 -11.86 5.16
CA PHE A 4 -7.94 -12.62 5.20
C PHE A 4 -7.59 -13.21 3.83
N ASP A 5 -8.53 -13.83 3.13
CA ASP A 5 -8.28 -14.34 1.77
C ASP A 5 -7.89 -13.21 0.83
N PHE A 6 -8.52 -12.05 0.98
CA PHE A 6 -8.23 -10.85 0.21
C PHE A 6 -6.79 -10.38 0.44
N SER A 7 -6.37 -10.23 1.69
CA SER A 7 -5.00 -9.82 2.03
C SER A 7 -3.95 -10.83 1.55
N GLN A 8 -4.22 -12.14 1.69
CA GLN A 8 -3.31 -13.20 1.25
C GLN A 8 -3.17 -13.24 -0.27
N SER A 9 -4.24 -12.94 -1.00
CA SER A 9 -4.22 -12.95 -2.47
C SER A 9 -3.36 -11.81 -3.01
N ILE A 10 -3.50 -10.60 -2.47
CA ILE A 10 -2.65 -9.46 -2.82
C ILE A 10 -1.17 -9.77 -2.49
N LYS A 11 -0.90 -10.28 -1.28
CA LYS A 11 0.45 -10.66 -0.86
C LYS A 11 1.10 -11.68 -1.80
N LYS A 12 0.37 -12.72 -2.20
CA LYS A 12 0.86 -13.76 -3.12
C LYS A 12 1.22 -13.17 -4.50
N LEU A 13 0.44 -12.21 -4.99
CA LEU A 13 0.74 -11.52 -6.26
C LEU A 13 2.01 -10.66 -6.13
N ASN A 14 2.14 -9.89 -5.06
CA ASN A 14 3.32 -9.08 -4.80
C ASN A 14 4.60 -9.91 -4.61
N GLN A 15 4.53 -11.06 -3.93
CA GLN A 15 5.66 -11.99 -3.78
C GLN A 15 6.14 -12.52 -5.14
N LYS A 16 5.23 -12.67 -6.11
CA LYS A 16 5.54 -13.05 -7.50
C LYS A 16 5.92 -11.85 -8.37
N LYS A 17 6.10 -10.65 -7.79
CA LYS A 17 6.35 -9.38 -8.49
C LYS A 17 5.26 -8.97 -9.48
N LYS A 18 4.05 -9.52 -9.34
CA LYS A 18 2.88 -9.22 -10.19
C LYS A 18 2.12 -8.01 -9.64
N PHE A 19 2.79 -6.88 -9.51
CA PHE A 19 2.27 -5.71 -8.82
C PHE A 19 1.04 -5.12 -9.53
N SER A 20 1.04 -5.06 -10.86
CA SER A 20 -0.11 -4.54 -11.63
C SER A 20 -1.33 -5.46 -11.49
N GLU A 21 -1.13 -6.78 -11.46
CA GLU A 21 -2.20 -7.74 -11.19
C GLU A 21 -2.73 -7.60 -9.75
N ALA A 22 -1.85 -7.31 -8.77
CA ALA A 22 -2.26 -7.05 -7.39
C ALA A 22 -3.16 -5.81 -7.29
N LEU A 23 -2.82 -4.72 -8.00
CA LEU A 23 -3.65 -3.52 -8.06
C LEU A 23 -5.00 -3.78 -8.73
N GLN A 24 -5.02 -4.56 -9.82
CA GLN A 24 -6.26 -4.94 -10.51
C GLN A 24 -7.14 -5.81 -9.59
N PHE A 25 -6.56 -6.83 -8.96
CA PHE A 25 -7.26 -7.69 -8.02
C PHE A 25 -7.86 -6.90 -6.84
N PHE A 26 -7.12 -5.93 -6.30
CA PHE A 26 -7.65 -5.03 -5.27
C PHE A 26 -8.86 -4.24 -5.79
N LYS A 27 -8.74 -3.63 -6.98
CA LYS A 27 -9.82 -2.83 -7.58
C LYS A 27 -11.11 -3.64 -7.77
N ASP A 28 -10.98 -4.89 -8.21
CA ASP A 28 -12.12 -5.75 -8.53
C ASP A 28 -12.86 -6.26 -7.28
N ASN A 29 -12.19 -6.29 -6.12
CA ASN A 29 -12.71 -6.95 -4.92
C ASN A 29 -12.90 -6.01 -3.73
N LYS A 30 -12.33 -4.80 -3.75
CA LYS A 30 -12.38 -3.87 -2.59
C LYS A 30 -13.80 -3.47 -2.18
N THR A 31 -14.77 -3.48 -3.10
CA THR A 31 -16.16 -3.10 -2.84
C THR A 31 -16.89 -4.08 -1.91
N ALA A 32 -16.32 -5.27 -1.68
CA ALA A 32 -16.83 -6.22 -0.69
C ALA A 32 -16.49 -5.85 0.76
N PHE A 33 -15.66 -4.82 0.98
CA PHE A 33 -15.19 -4.39 2.30
C PHE A 33 -15.39 -2.89 2.48
N THR A 34 -15.63 -2.45 3.71
CA THR A 34 -15.69 -1.01 3.99
C THR A 34 -14.29 -0.40 3.93
N PRO A 35 -14.17 0.92 3.69
CA PRO A 35 -12.89 1.60 3.73
C PRO A 35 -12.13 1.37 5.05
N GLU A 36 -12.82 1.35 6.18
CA GLU A 36 -12.25 1.13 7.51
C GLU A 36 -11.73 -0.30 7.69
N GLN A 37 -12.43 -1.30 7.13
CA GLN A 37 -11.95 -2.69 7.16
C GLN A 37 -10.65 -2.86 6.36
N ILE A 38 -10.52 -2.13 5.25
CA ILE A 38 -9.30 -2.11 4.44
C ILE A 38 -8.19 -1.36 5.17
N GLY A 39 -8.46 -0.15 5.67
CA GLY A 39 -7.46 0.73 6.28
C GLY A 39 -6.94 0.23 7.62
N SER A 40 -7.77 -0.44 8.42
CA SER A 40 -7.34 -1.07 9.69
C SER A 40 -6.53 -2.36 9.47
N ASN A 41 -6.56 -2.94 8.27
CA ASN A 41 -5.81 -4.14 7.96
C ASN A 41 -4.41 -3.80 7.45
N LYS A 42 -3.44 -3.75 8.37
CA LYS A 42 -2.03 -3.45 8.08
C LYS A 42 -1.41 -4.29 6.96
N TYR A 43 -1.88 -5.51 6.73
CA TYR A 43 -1.37 -6.37 5.66
C TYR A 43 -1.85 -5.88 4.30
N ILE A 44 -3.13 -5.53 4.16
CA ILE A 44 -3.66 -4.96 2.92
C ILE A 44 -2.98 -3.62 2.64
N VAL A 45 -2.95 -2.73 3.63
CA VAL A 45 -2.31 -1.40 3.51
C VAL A 45 -0.87 -1.53 3.01
N TYR A 46 -0.07 -2.38 3.65
CA TYR A 46 1.34 -2.54 3.30
C TYR A 46 1.53 -3.09 1.87
N GLU A 47 0.76 -4.11 1.49
CA GLU A 47 0.86 -4.71 0.17
C GLU A 47 0.37 -3.75 -0.94
N MET A 48 -0.66 -2.95 -0.66
CA MET A 48 -1.17 -1.95 -1.60
C MET A 48 -0.19 -0.81 -1.82
N ILE A 49 0.36 -0.23 -0.74
CA ILE A 49 1.38 0.82 -0.87
C ILE A 49 2.61 0.26 -1.60
N THR A 50 3.03 -0.97 -1.29
CA THR A 50 4.12 -1.64 -2.00
C THR A 50 3.83 -1.75 -3.50
N ALA A 51 2.65 -2.23 -3.90
CA ALA A 51 2.29 -2.38 -5.30
C ALA A 51 2.23 -1.03 -6.04
N LEU A 52 1.78 0.03 -5.38
CA LEU A 52 1.75 1.40 -5.92
C LEU A 52 3.16 1.96 -6.12
N ILE A 53 4.06 1.80 -5.13
CA ILE A 53 5.47 2.19 -5.24
C ILE A 53 6.13 1.45 -6.41
N GLU A 54 5.86 0.14 -6.54
CA GLU A 54 6.51 -0.66 -7.56
C GLU A 54 6.09 -0.28 -8.98
N ASN A 55 4.85 0.20 -9.17
CA ASN A 55 4.33 0.76 -10.42
C ASN A 55 4.58 2.27 -10.58
N ASN A 56 5.30 2.94 -9.67
CA ASN A 56 5.51 4.39 -9.69
C ASN A 56 4.21 5.24 -9.59
N HIS A 57 3.14 4.70 -9.03
CA HIS A 57 1.85 5.38 -8.85
C HIS A 57 1.81 6.17 -7.54
N TYR A 58 2.75 7.10 -7.37
CA TYR A 58 2.99 7.75 -6.07
C TYR A 58 1.82 8.60 -5.56
N GLU A 59 1.18 9.39 -6.44
CA GLU A 59 0.04 10.24 -6.03
C GLU A 59 -1.15 9.40 -5.53
N VAL A 60 -1.34 8.22 -6.11
CA VAL A 60 -2.42 7.29 -5.72
C VAL A 60 -2.21 6.74 -4.31
N ILE A 61 -0.98 6.74 -3.78
CA ILE A 61 -0.70 6.31 -2.40
C ILE A 61 -1.42 7.23 -1.41
N PHE A 62 -1.35 8.55 -1.63
CA PHE A 62 -1.95 9.53 -0.73
C PHE A 62 -3.48 9.46 -0.78
N THR A 63 -4.05 9.35 -1.99
CA THR A 63 -5.49 9.12 -2.16
C THR A 63 -5.94 7.82 -1.49
N PHE A 64 -5.14 6.75 -1.59
CA PHE A 64 -5.45 5.48 -0.92
C PHE A 64 -5.48 5.64 0.61
N ILE A 65 -4.48 6.33 1.18
CA ILE A 65 -4.39 6.58 2.62
C ILE A 65 -5.60 7.37 3.13
N GLU A 66 -5.95 8.45 2.43
CA GLU A 66 -7.08 9.31 2.78
C GLU A 66 -8.42 8.55 2.65
N GLN A 67 -8.67 7.89 1.52
CA GLN A 67 -9.93 7.19 1.26
C GLN A 67 -10.23 6.06 2.23
N HIS A 68 -9.20 5.42 2.80
CA HIS A 68 -9.35 4.28 3.70
C HIS A 68 -9.02 4.62 5.15
N ASN A 69 -8.85 5.91 5.50
CA ASN A 69 -8.48 6.36 6.85
C ASN A 69 -7.27 5.60 7.43
N VAL A 70 -6.24 5.39 6.60
CA VAL A 70 -5.06 4.60 6.97
C VAL A 70 -4.22 5.35 8.01
N ILE A 71 -3.94 4.68 9.13
CA ILE A 71 -2.97 5.15 10.12
C ILE A 71 -1.66 4.39 9.89
N LEU A 72 -0.61 5.10 9.50
CA LEU A 72 0.71 4.53 9.27
C LEU A 72 1.50 4.46 10.58
N ASP A 73 1.72 3.24 11.08
CA ASP A 73 2.63 2.99 12.21
C ASP A 73 4.09 3.23 11.79
N PRO A 74 4.88 4.01 12.56
CA PRO A 74 6.30 4.27 12.28
C PRO A 74 7.15 3.01 12.03
N LYS A 75 6.87 1.91 12.74
CA LYS A 75 7.56 0.62 12.57
C LYS A 75 7.29 0.03 11.19
N SER A 76 6.04 0.07 10.72
CA SER A 76 5.65 -0.39 9.38
C SER A 76 6.21 0.51 8.28
N PHE A 77 6.36 1.81 8.55
CA PHE A 77 6.90 2.77 7.61
C PHE A 77 8.36 2.48 7.21
N SER A 78 9.19 2.07 8.18
CA SER A 78 10.59 1.70 7.91
C SER A 78 10.76 0.62 6.83
N TYR A 79 9.78 -0.30 6.73
CA TYR A 79 9.77 -1.33 5.68
C TYR A 79 9.38 -0.77 4.31
N LEU A 80 8.45 0.18 4.27
CA LEU A 80 8.06 0.88 3.03
C LEU A 80 9.21 1.72 2.49
N LEU A 81 9.96 2.42 3.34
CA LEU A 81 11.15 3.18 2.93
C LEU A 81 12.20 2.31 2.21
N LYS A 82 12.37 1.05 2.62
CA LYS A 82 13.27 0.11 1.94
C LYS A 82 12.86 -0.16 0.49
N LYS A 83 11.58 -0.04 0.15
CA LYS A 83 11.08 -0.21 -1.23
C LYS A 83 11.49 0.94 -2.13
N PHE A 84 11.54 2.16 -1.60
CA PHE A 84 12.04 3.33 -2.33
C PHE A 84 13.55 3.25 -2.56
N LYS A 85 14.33 2.78 -1.56
CA LYS A 85 15.80 2.73 -1.64
C LYS A 85 16.36 1.99 -2.86
N ASN A 86 15.67 0.95 -3.32
CA ASN A 86 16.13 0.10 -4.43
C ASN A 86 15.70 0.61 -5.81
N LYS A 87 14.99 1.74 -5.89
CA LYS A 87 14.57 2.34 -7.17
C LYS A 87 15.73 3.12 -7.79
N PRO A 88 15.89 3.10 -9.13
CA PRO A 88 16.99 3.78 -9.82
C PRO A 88 16.98 5.30 -9.61
N SER A 89 15.81 5.87 -9.34
CA SER A 89 15.66 7.25 -8.88
C SER A 89 14.64 7.30 -7.74
N VAL A 90 15.04 7.88 -6.61
CA VAL A 90 14.15 8.11 -5.47
C VAL A 90 13.49 9.47 -5.65
N ASN A 91 12.16 9.50 -5.64
CA ASN A 91 11.41 10.76 -5.57
C ASN A 91 11.35 11.25 -4.11
N TRP A 92 12.28 12.11 -3.71
CA TRP A 92 12.37 12.63 -2.35
C TRP A 92 11.16 13.45 -1.91
N ASN A 93 10.44 14.08 -2.85
CA ASN A 93 9.20 14.79 -2.50
C ASN A 93 8.12 13.82 -2.01
N VAL A 94 8.02 12.65 -2.65
CA VAL A 94 7.07 11.59 -2.22
C VAL A 94 7.49 11.01 -0.88
N VAL A 95 8.78 10.76 -0.68
CA VAL A 95 9.30 10.24 0.60
C VAL A 95 9.02 11.23 1.74
N ASN A 96 9.29 12.52 1.54
CA ASN A 96 9.03 13.55 2.55
C ASN A 96 7.55 13.65 2.90
N LYS A 97 6.66 13.74 1.89
CA LYS A 97 5.21 13.73 2.11
C LYS A 97 4.73 12.47 2.86
N LEU A 98 5.33 11.32 2.57
CA LEU A 98 5.01 10.08 3.28
C LEU A 98 5.49 10.09 4.73
N CYS A 99 6.65 10.69 5.01
CA CYS A 99 7.14 10.89 6.37
C CYS A 99 6.23 11.83 7.17
N ASP A 100 5.71 12.89 6.55
CA ASP A 100 4.81 13.87 7.18
C ASP A 100 3.46 13.25 7.60
N LEU A 101 3.08 12.11 7.00
CA LEU A 101 1.86 11.37 7.35
C LEU A 101 2.02 10.45 8.58
N ILE A 102 3.23 10.28 9.08
CA ILE A 102 3.47 9.51 10.29
C ILE A 102 3.19 10.44 11.48
N ALA A 103 2.13 10.16 12.22
CA ALA A 103 1.91 10.82 13.50
C ALA A 103 3.05 10.44 14.46
N VAL A 104 3.78 11.45 14.93
CA VAL A 104 4.83 11.33 15.96
C VAL A 104 4.22 11.45 17.34
#